data_AF-A0A1I0W800-F1
#
_entry.id   AF-A0A1I0W800-F1
#
_cell.length_a   1.000
_cell.length_b   1.000
_cell.length_c   1.000
_cell.angle_alpha   90.00
_cell.angle_beta   90.00
_cell.angle_gamma   90.00
#
_symmetry.space_group_name_H-M   'P 1'
#
loop_
_entity.id
_entity.type
_entity.pdbx_description
1 polymer ?
#
loop_
_entity_poly.entity_id
_entity_poly.type
_entity_poly.pdbx_seq_one_letter_code
_entity_poly.pdbx_strand_id
1 'polypeptide(L)'
;MVKNMRRALSFSLLLLCLWSTVCLAAGKVVDEDFSCKGVMLGDSESVLQAKWGEALYDKTVIKQGVKVKTYVYKDRSEASVAVRTGKVVDFTVDMETYVARRSVRQGATKFWLEKIYGKTPRKFVDGDYYLIYSREKHPHQHLLLKVDSEDGHLLDLHITNLPLDEAEQTAMAEEGDPMMAPGDIDDDNVHMEIDLSNLPQDKEVRVGGLGR
;
A
#
# COMPACT_ATOMS: atom_id res chain seq x y z
N MET A 1 22.25 -35.72 -54.61
CA MET A 1 21.41 -34.54 -54.28
C MET A 1 20.58 -34.68 -53.00
N VAL A 2 19.99 -35.85 -52.70
CA VAL A 2 19.05 -36.05 -51.57
C VAL A 2 19.70 -35.91 -50.17
N LYS A 3 20.97 -36.29 -49.98
CA LYS A 3 21.68 -36.19 -48.68
C LYS A 3 21.91 -34.74 -48.23
N ASN A 4 22.19 -33.84 -49.16
CA ASN A 4 22.43 -32.42 -48.85
C ASN A 4 21.12 -31.69 -48.51
N MET A 5 20.03 -32.10 -49.16
CA MET A 5 18.69 -31.56 -48.91
C MET A 5 18.14 -31.99 -47.55
N ARG A 6 18.40 -33.24 -47.10
CA ARG A 6 18.06 -33.70 -45.74
C ARG A 6 18.86 -32.96 -44.66
N ARG A 7 20.16 -32.73 -44.86
CA ARG A 7 21.00 -31.97 -43.91
C ARG A 7 20.58 -30.49 -43.82
N ALA A 8 20.22 -29.87 -44.93
CA ALA A 8 19.71 -28.49 -44.97
C ALA A 8 18.34 -28.37 -44.27
N LEU A 9 17.44 -29.35 -44.45
CA LEU A 9 16.14 -29.37 -43.78
C LEU A 9 16.29 -29.55 -42.26
N SER A 10 17.21 -30.42 -41.82
CA SER A 10 17.49 -30.63 -40.39
C SER A 10 18.12 -29.39 -39.73
N PHE A 11 19.01 -28.68 -40.43
CA PHE A 11 19.59 -27.42 -39.96
C PHE A 11 18.54 -26.30 -39.89
N SER A 12 17.65 -26.21 -40.89
CA SER A 12 16.55 -25.25 -40.89
C SER A 12 15.55 -25.50 -39.75
N LEU A 13 15.28 -26.76 -39.41
CA LEU A 13 14.37 -27.13 -38.32
C LEU A 13 14.97 -26.82 -36.94
N LEU A 14 16.27 -27.07 -36.76
CA LEU A 14 17.02 -26.69 -35.55
C LEU A 14 17.08 -25.16 -35.36
N LEU A 15 17.26 -24.39 -36.43
CA LEU A 15 17.26 -22.93 -36.38
C LEU A 15 15.87 -22.37 -36.06
N LEU A 16 14.80 -22.99 -36.57
CA LEU A 16 13.41 -22.62 -36.26
C LEU A 16 13.06 -22.91 -34.78
N CYS A 17 13.54 -24.03 -34.23
CA CYS A 17 13.35 -24.38 -32.82
C CYS A 17 14.11 -23.42 -31.88
N LEU A 18 15.29 -22.93 -32.28
CA LEU A 18 16.07 -21.93 -31.53
C LEU A 18 15.41 -20.54 -31.50
N TRP A 19 14.56 -20.21 -32.47
CA TRP A 19 13.78 -18.96 -32.46
C TRP A 19 12.46 -19.07 -31.69
N SER A 20 12.02 -20.31 -31.40
CA SER A 20 10.75 -20.58 -30.71
C SER A 20 10.87 -20.45 -29.18
N THR A 21 12.08 -20.35 -28.63
CA THR A 21 12.33 -20.19 -27.20
C THR A 21 12.44 -18.71 -26.81
N VAL A 22 11.45 -17.90 -27.19
CA VAL A 22 11.08 -16.77 -26.33
C VAL A 22 10.16 -17.36 -25.27
N CYS A 23 10.74 -18.04 -24.28
CA CYS A 23 10.02 -18.29 -23.05
C CYS A 23 9.66 -16.90 -22.51
N LEU A 24 8.40 -16.48 -22.66
CA LEU A 24 7.88 -15.36 -21.88
C LEU A 24 8.05 -15.77 -20.43
N ALA A 25 9.14 -15.31 -19.80
CA ALA A 25 9.29 -15.39 -18.37
C ALA A 25 7.99 -14.84 -17.78
N ALA A 26 7.32 -15.66 -16.97
CA ALA A 26 6.13 -15.23 -16.25
C ALA A 26 6.50 -13.95 -15.49
N GLY A 27 5.59 -12.96 -15.50
CA GLY A 27 5.77 -11.76 -14.71
C GLY A 27 6.09 -12.14 -13.26
N LYS A 28 6.95 -11.36 -12.62
CA LYS A 28 7.28 -11.51 -11.20
C LYS A 28 7.46 -10.11 -10.63
N VAL A 29 6.92 -9.91 -9.44
CA VAL A 29 7.25 -8.75 -8.62
C VAL A 29 8.74 -8.73 -8.28
N VAL A 30 9.30 -7.53 -8.22
CA VAL A 30 10.67 -7.25 -7.80
C VAL A 30 10.66 -6.29 -6.63
N ASP A 31 11.79 -6.14 -5.94
CA ASP A 31 11.87 -5.29 -4.74
C ASP A 31 11.46 -3.84 -5.01
N GLU A 32 11.76 -3.31 -6.21
CA GLU A 32 11.39 -1.95 -6.60
C GLU A 32 9.87 -1.73 -6.71
N ASP A 33 9.08 -2.80 -6.85
CA ASP A 33 7.61 -2.72 -6.89
C ASP A 33 7.00 -2.40 -5.52
N PHE A 34 7.78 -2.56 -4.45
CA PHE A 34 7.43 -2.21 -3.07
C PHE A 34 8.08 -0.88 -2.63
N SER A 35 8.47 -0.07 -3.62
CA SER A 35 9.06 1.26 -3.46
C SER A 35 8.15 2.33 -4.03
N CYS A 36 8.26 3.55 -3.51
CA CYS A 36 7.70 4.72 -4.18
C CYS A 36 8.71 5.86 -4.19
N LYS A 37 8.99 6.41 -5.38
CA LYS A 37 9.94 7.52 -5.62
C LYS A 37 11.29 7.35 -4.90
N GLY A 38 11.80 6.11 -4.86
CA GLY A 38 13.09 5.76 -4.27
C GLY A 38 13.10 5.63 -2.74
N VAL A 39 11.94 5.47 -2.12
CA VAL A 39 11.77 5.17 -0.68
C VAL A 39 11.09 3.81 -0.53
N MET A 40 11.56 3.01 0.42
CA MET A 40 11.05 1.68 0.74
C MET A 40 10.11 1.70 1.95
N LEU A 41 9.22 0.71 2.02
CA LEU A 41 8.58 0.35 3.28
C LEU A 41 9.65 -0.06 4.31
N GLY A 42 9.58 0.50 5.51
CA GLY A 42 10.56 0.32 6.58
C GLY A 42 11.72 1.33 6.62
N ASP A 43 11.83 2.21 5.62
CA ASP A 43 12.77 3.34 5.67
C ASP A 43 12.40 4.31 6.79
N SER A 44 13.36 5.11 7.26
CA SER A 44 13.08 6.17 8.24
C SER A 44 12.39 7.36 7.59
N GLU A 45 11.66 8.11 8.39
CA GLU A 45 11.08 9.40 7.99
C GLU A 45 12.12 10.36 7.40
N SER A 46 13.35 10.37 7.92
CA SER A 46 14.44 11.20 7.38
C SER A 46 14.81 10.85 5.94
N VAL A 47 14.76 9.56 5.55
CA VAL A 47 15.00 9.12 4.16
C VAL A 47 13.84 9.59 3.28
N LEU A 48 12.60 9.48 3.76
CA LEU A 48 11.43 10.00 3.06
C LEU A 48 11.57 11.50 2.78
N GLN A 49 11.84 12.31 3.80
CA GLN A 49 12.01 13.76 3.65
C GLN A 49 13.17 14.11 2.72
N ALA A 50 14.28 13.38 2.77
CA ALA A 50 15.42 13.62 1.88
C ALA A 50 15.12 13.31 0.40
N LYS A 51 14.23 12.34 0.13
CA LYS A 51 13.89 11.90 -1.24
C LYS A 51 12.70 12.65 -1.83
N TRP A 52 11.64 12.84 -1.04
CA TRP A 52 10.38 13.44 -1.49
C TRP A 52 10.33 14.94 -1.24
N GLY A 53 11.22 15.46 -0.39
CA GLY A 53 11.27 16.88 -0.03
C GLY A 53 10.17 17.26 0.96
N GLU A 54 9.84 18.54 0.96
CA GLU A 54 8.87 19.15 1.88
C GLU A 54 7.43 18.77 1.50
N ALA A 55 6.69 18.21 2.45
CA ALA A 55 5.26 17.96 2.33
C ALA A 55 4.48 19.28 2.38
N LEU A 56 3.30 19.32 1.78
CA LEU A 56 2.39 20.47 1.91
C LEU A 56 1.88 20.63 3.34
N TYR A 57 1.52 19.50 3.94
CA TYR A 57 1.10 19.37 5.32
C TYR A 57 1.17 17.91 5.73
N ASP A 58 1.02 17.67 7.03
CA ASP A 58 0.87 16.34 7.58
C ASP A 58 -0.40 16.23 8.44
N LYS A 59 -0.88 15.01 8.62
CA LYS A 59 -2.03 14.66 9.45
C LYS A 59 -1.77 13.36 10.19
N THR A 60 -2.13 13.30 11.46
CA THR A 60 -2.11 12.06 12.23
C THR A 60 -3.47 11.38 12.12
N VAL A 61 -3.49 10.13 11.68
CA VAL A 61 -4.69 9.34 11.45
C VAL A 61 -4.49 7.90 11.90
N ILE A 62 -5.57 7.17 12.12
CA ILE A 62 -5.52 5.72 12.34
C ILE A 62 -5.84 5.03 11.02
N LYS A 63 -4.91 4.22 10.52
CA LYS A 63 -5.06 3.38 9.33
C LYS A 63 -4.95 1.92 9.74
N GLN A 64 -5.99 1.10 9.50
CA GLN A 64 -6.02 -0.33 9.85
C GLN A 64 -5.58 -0.62 11.30
N GLY A 65 -6.06 0.20 12.25
CA GLY A 65 -5.71 0.08 13.67
C GLY A 65 -4.34 0.65 14.07
N VAL A 66 -3.55 1.15 13.13
CA VAL A 66 -2.22 1.73 13.37
C VAL A 66 -2.28 3.25 13.33
N LYS A 67 -1.76 3.91 14.38
CA LYS A 67 -1.56 5.37 14.39
C LYS A 67 -0.39 5.75 13.47
N VAL A 68 -0.69 6.49 12.40
CA VAL A 68 0.28 6.92 11.40
C VAL A 68 0.25 8.44 11.20
N LYS A 69 1.42 9.01 10.93
CA LYS A 69 1.57 10.39 10.45
C LYS A 69 1.66 10.37 8.93
N THR A 70 0.69 10.96 8.25
CA THR A 70 0.57 10.96 6.79
C THR A 70 0.98 12.32 6.24
N TYR A 71 1.99 12.31 5.37
CA TYR A 71 2.51 13.46 4.63
C TYR A 71 1.82 13.56 3.28
N VAL A 72 1.27 14.73 2.97
CA VAL A 72 0.57 14.99 1.70
C VAL A 72 1.41 15.91 0.83
N TYR A 73 1.62 15.53 -0.44
CA TYR A 73 2.49 16.24 -1.37
C TYR A 73 1.72 16.95 -2.49
N LYS A 74 2.39 17.87 -3.19
CA LYS A 74 1.79 18.71 -4.26
C LYS A 74 1.20 17.90 -5.41
N ASP A 75 1.78 16.74 -5.71
CA ASP A 75 1.32 15.83 -6.75
C ASP A 75 0.26 14.85 -6.26
N ARG A 76 -0.45 15.20 -5.17
CA ARG A 76 -1.49 14.39 -4.51
C ARG A 76 -1.01 13.03 -4.00
N SER A 77 0.29 12.75 -4.04
CA SER A 77 0.84 11.56 -3.40
C SER A 77 0.83 11.72 -1.89
N GLU A 78 0.62 10.62 -1.18
CA GLU A 78 0.70 10.54 0.26
C GLU A 78 1.73 9.47 0.67
N ALA A 79 2.45 9.73 1.75
CA ALA A 79 3.29 8.74 2.41
C ALA A 79 3.00 8.75 3.91
N SER A 80 2.80 7.58 4.52
CA SER A 80 2.57 7.49 5.97
C SER A 80 3.74 6.85 6.68
N VAL A 81 4.02 7.39 7.87
CA VAL A 81 5.01 6.89 8.81
C VAL A 81 4.28 6.40 10.06
N ALA A 82 4.54 5.18 10.50
CA ALA A 82 4.00 4.68 11.76
C ALA A 82 4.60 5.48 12.92
N VAL A 83 3.73 6.10 13.73
CA VAL A 83 4.16 7.00 14.83
C VAL A 83 5.08 6.27 15.80
N ARG A 84 4.76 5.00 16.09
CA ARG A 84 5.50 4.21 17.07
C ARG A 84 6.91 3.80 16.63
N THR A 85 7.09 3.47 15.36
CA THR A 85 8.38 2.97 14.85
C THR A 85 9.20 4.03 14.13
N GLY A 86 8.57 5.15 13.75
CA GLY A 86 9.19 6.19 12.91
C GLY A 86 9.55 5.68 11.50
N LYS A 87 8.92 4.57 11.07
CA LYS A 87 9.18 3.94 9.78
C LYS A 87 8.07 4.23 8.78
N VAL A 88 8.44 4.32 7.51
CA VAL A 88 7.49 4.46 6.40
C VAL A 88 6.72 3.15 6.23
N VAL A 89 5.40 3.25 6.17
CA VAL A 89 4.50 2.10 6.17
C VAL A 89 3.46 2.08 5.05
N ASP A 90 3.25 3.21 4.38
CA ASP A 90 2.15 3.36 3.44
C ASP A 90 2.48 4.38 2.35
N PHE A 91 2.12 4.07 1.12
CA PHE A 91 2.20 4.99 -0.01
C PHE A 91 0.91 4.96 -0.83
N THR A 92 0.41 6.15 -1.14
CA THR A 92 -0.62 6.38 -2.13
C THR A 92 -0.09 7.36 -3.17
N VAL A 93 -0.37 7.09 -4.44
CA VAL A 93 0.09 7.90 -5.56
C VAL A 93 -1.09 8.31 -6.41
N ASP A 94 -0.94 9.44 -7.08
CA ASP A 94 -1.90 9.86 -8.09
C ASP A 94 -1.61 9.15 -9.41
N MET A 95 -2.38 8.10 -9.72
CA MET A 95 -2.19 7.28 -10.91
C MET A 95 -2.46 8.00 -12.24
N GLU A 96 -3.04 9.22 -12.22
CA GLU A 96 -3.15 10.07 -13.42
C GLU A 96 -1.77 10.57 -13.89
N THR A 97 -0.85 10.78 -12.93
CA THR A 97 0.49 11.32 -13.21
C THR A 97 1.60 10.31 -12.94
N TYR A 98 1.37 9.38 -12.03
CA TYR A 98 2.35 8.36 -11.64
C TYR A 98 2.46 7.24 -12.68
N VAL A 99 3.70 6.82 -12.91
CA VAL A 99 4.01 5.70 -13.81
C VAL A 99 4.88 4.70 -13.06
N ALA A 100 4.32 3.53 -12.80
CA ALA A 100 5.00 2.41 -12.18
C ALA A 100 5.91 1.66 -13.19
N ARG A 101 6.62 0.64 -12.69
CA ARG A 101 7.60 -0.13 -13.45
C ARG A 101 7.04 -0.60 -14.80
N ARG A 102 7.86 -0.50 -15.85
CA ARG A 102 7.51 -0.89 -17.23
C ARG A 102 6.24 -0.19 -17.74
N SER A 103 6.11 1.09 -17.41
CA SER A 103 5.04 1.97 -17.92
C SER A 103 3.63 1.55 -17.52
N VAL A 104 3.48 0.94 -16.35
CA VAL A 104 2.17 0.68 -15.75
C VAL A 104 1.59 2.00 -15.26
N ARG A 105 0.39 2.33 -15.76
CA ARG A 105 -0.37 3.54 -15.47
C ARG A 105 -1.84 3.18 -15.32
N GLN A 106 -2.67 4.13 -14.88
CA GLN A 106 -4.12 3.95 -14.87
C GLN A 106 -4.64 3.47 -16.25
N GLY A 107 -5.57 2.52 -16.24
CA GLY A 107 -6.09 1.86 -17.43
C GLY A 107 -5.21 0.71 -17.96
N ALA A 108 -4.09 0.38 -17.32
CA ALA A 108 -3.29 -0.78 -17.69
C ALA A 108 -4.15 -2.06 -17.65
N THR A 109 -4.15 -2.81 -18.75
CA THR A 109 -5.01 -4.01 -18.87
C THR A 109 -4.53 -5.13 -17.96
N LYS A 110 -5.46 -5.99 -17.53
CA LYS A 110 -5.15 -7.21 -16.77
C LYS A 110 -4.00 -8.02 -17.37
N PHE A 111 -4.01 -8.22 -18.70
CA PHE A 111 -2.94 -8.94 -19.40
C PHE A 111 -1.56 -8.28 -19.21
N TRP A 112 -1.49 -6.95 -19.26
CA TRP A 112 -0.25 -6.22 -19.05
C TRP A 112 0.24 -6.33 -17.60
N LEU A 113 -0.67 -6.23 -16.63
CA LEU A 113 -0.35 -6.41 -15.21
C LEU A 113 0.20 -7.82 -14.95
N GLU A 114 -0.45 -8.87 -15.48
CA GLU A 114 0.02 -10.25 -15.35
C GLU A 114 1.40 -10.49 -16.00
N LYS A 115 1.66 -9.80 -17.11
CA LYS A 115 2.96 -9.86 -17.79
C LYS A 115 4.09 -9.23 -16.97
N ILE A 116 3.79 -8.22 -16.15
CA ILE A 116 4.80 -7.47 -15.38
C ILE A 116 4.99 -8.07 -14.00
N TYR A 117 3.90 -8.24 -13.25
CA TYR A 117 3.92 -8.62 -11.84
C TYR A 117 3.70 -10.13 -11.63
N GLY A 118 3.12 -10.81 -12.61
CA GLY A 118 2.77 -12.23 -12.55
C GLY A 118 1.27 -12.46 -12.40
N LYS A 119 0.86 -13.73 -12.45
CA LYS A 119 -0.55 -14.09 -12.28
C LYS A 119 -0.88 -14.20 -10.79
N THR A 120 -1.93 -13.53 -10.37
CA THR A 120 -2.51 -13.65 -9.02
C THR A 120 -4.04 -13.60 -9.14
N PRO A 121 -4.81 -14.32 -8.29
CA PRO A 121 -6.26 -14.20 -8.29
C PRO A 121 -6.72 -12.82 -7.85
N ARG A 122 -7.88 -12.37 -8.35
CA ARG A 122 -8.56 -11.19 -7.82
C ARG A 122 -9.07 -11.47 -6.42
N LYS A 123 -8.82 -10.55 -5.49
CA LYS A 123 -9.33 -10.60 -4.11
C LYS A 123 -10.27 -9.42 -3.89
N PHE A 124 -11.36 -9.66 -3.18
CA PHE A 124 -12.30 -8.62 -2.78
C PHE A 124 -11.96 -8.14 -1.38
N VAL A 125 -11.63 -6.86 -1.23
CA VAL A 125 -11.23 -6.22 0.03
C VAL A 125 -11.97 -4.89 0.12
N ASP A 126 -12.71 -4.68 1.21
CA ASP A 126 -13.41 -3.42 1.53
C ASP A 126 -14.25 -2.81 0.39
N GLY A 127 -14.93 -3.65 -0.38
CA GLY A 127 -15.82 -3.19 -1.47
C GLY A 127 -15.17 -3.13 -2.85
N ASP A 128 -13.86 -3.33 -2.94
CA ASP A 128 -13.08 -3.21 -4.16
C ASP A 128 -12.36 -4.51 -4.54
N TYR A 129 -12.00 -4.64 -5.82
CA TYR A 129 -11.21 -5.75 -6.32
C TYR A 129 -9.74 -5.38 -6.44
N TYR A 130 -8.87 -6.23 -5.90
CA TYR A 130 -7.42 -6.05 -5.94
C TYR A 130 -6.71 -7.26 -6.54
N LEU A 131 -5.60 -6.98 -7.23
CA LEU A 131 -4.51 -7.93 -7.40
C LEU A 131 -3.46 -7.60 -6.33
N ILE A 132 -3.24 -8.54 -5.40
CA ILE A 132 -2.36 -8.35 -4.25
C ILE A 132 -1.12 -9.22 -4.43
N TYR A 133 0.04 -8.59 -4.29
CA TYR A 133 1.34 -9.23 -4.33
C TYR A 133 2.12 -8.91 -3.06
N SER A 134 2.81 -9.89 -2.50
CA SER A 134 3.65 -9.72 -1.32
C SER A 134 5.13 -9.84 -1.69
N ARG A 135 5.98 -9.12 -0.99
CA ARG A 135 7.42 -9.13 -1.23
C ARG A 135 8.05 -10.43 -0.72
N GLU A 136 8.99 -10.97 -1.48
CA GLU A 136 9.69 -12.19 -1.09
C GLU A 136 10.44 -11.96 0.25
N LYS A 137 10.26 -12.87 1.22
CA LYS A 137 10.80 -12.77 2.61
C LYS A 137 10.25 -11.64 3.48
N HIS A 138 9.28 -10.87 2.98
CA HIS A 138 8.60 -9.81 3.73
C HIS A 138 7.09 -9.96 3.50
N PRO A 139 6.43 -10.95 4.14
CA PRO A 139 5.06 -11.35 3.82
C PRO A 139 4.04 -10.23 4.04
N HIS A 140 4.33 -9.30 4.96
CA HIS A 140 3.47 -8.16 5.27
C HIS A 140 3.74 -6.92 4.41
N GLN A 141 4.66 -6.96 3.44
CA GLN A 141 4.86 -5.86 2.50
C GLN A 141 4.11 -6.14 1.21
N HIS A 142 3.12 -5.31 0.90
CA HIS A 142 2.16 -5.55 -0.17
C HIS A 142 2.19 -4.47 -1.24
N LEU A 143 2.04 -4.91 -2.49
CA LEU A 143 1.62 -4.10 -3.62
C LEU A 143 0.16 -4.46 -3.93
N LEU A 144 -0.72 -3.47 -3.81
CA LEU A 144 -2.14 -3.57 -4.11
C LEU A 144 -2.43 -2.83 -5.39
N LEU A 145 -2.94 -3.55 -6.38
CA LEU A 145 -3.43 -2.99 -7.63
C LEU A 145 -4.95 -3.05 -7.62
N LYS A 146 -5.60 -1.91 -7.39
CA LYS A 146 -7.06 -1.81 -7.50
C LYS A 146 -7.44 -1.96 -8.96
N VAL A 147 -8.31 -2.91 -9.26
CA VAL A 147 -8.73 -3.19 -10.64
C VAL A 147 -10.24 -3.04 -10.78
N ASP A 148 -10.67 -2.65 -11.96
CA ASP A 148 -12.08 -2.61 -12.29
C ASP A 148 -12.71 -4.01 -12.21
N SER A 149 -13.95 -4.05 -11.72
CA SER A 149 -14.66 -5.32 -11.49
C SER A 149 -15.03 -6.04 -12.80
N GLU A 150 -15.28 -5.30 -13.88
CA GLU A 150 -15.77 -5.82 -15.14
C GLU A 150 -14.62 -6.35 -16.00
N ASP A 151 -13.72 -5.47 -16.42
CA ASP A 151 -12.66 -5.79 -17.40
C ASP A 151 -11.28 -5.99 -16.76
N GLY A 152 -11.10 -5.61 -15.49
CA GLY A 152 -9.86 -5.77 -14.74
C GLY A 152 -8.74 -4.80 -15.14
N HIS A 153 -9.05 -3.64 -15.73
CA HIS A 153 -8.05 -2.60 -15.92
C HIS A 153 -7.65 -1.94 -14.59
N LEU A 154 -6.42 -1.42 -14.51
CA LEU A 154 -5.90 -0.77 -13.32
C LEU A 154 -6.63 0.56 -13.05
N LEU A 155 -7.19 0.69 -11.86
CA LEU A 155 -7.80 1.93 -11.37
C LEU A 155 -6.83 2.71 -10.49
N ASP A 156 -6.19 2.02 -9.54
CA ASP A 156 -5.32 2.64 -8.55
C ASP A 156 -4.19 1.70 -8.10
N LEU A 157 -3.14 2.27 -7.50
CA LEU A 157 -1.98 1.55 -6.98
C LEU A 157 -1.68 2.02 -5.57
N HIS A 158 -1.51 1.05 -4.68
CA HIS A 158 -1.21 1.28 -3.28
C HIS A 158 -0.11 0.34 -2.81
N ILE A 159 0.84 0.85 -2.02
CA ILE A 159 1.96 0.07 -1.49
C ILE A 159 1.96 0.25 0.02
N THR A 160 1.86 -0.84 0.77
CA THR A 160 1.67 -0.77 2.22
C THR A 160 2.28 -1.95 2.94
N ASN A 161 2.69 -1.77 4.19
CA ASN A 161 2.87 -2.87 5.13
C ASN A 161 1.92 -2.81 6.33
N LEU A 162 0.86 -2.02 6.22
CA LEU A 162 -0.27 -2.09 7.14
C LEU A 162 -1.02 -3.42 6.92
N PRO A 163 -1.62 -4.00 7.97
CA PRO A 163 -2.33 -5.26 7.87
C PRO A 163 -3.56 -5.09 6.97
N LEU A 164 -3.75 -6.01 6.01
CA LEU A 164 -4.86 -5.93 5.07
C LEU A 164 -6.18 -6.44 5.66
N ASP A 165 -6.09 -7.34 6.65
CA ASP A 165 -7.23 -7.91 7.35
C ASP A 165 -6.89 -8.22 8.82
N GLU A 166 -7.91 -8.61 9.59
CA GLU A 166 -7.77 -8.96 11.02
C GLU A 166 -6.85 -10.17 11.25
N ALA A 167 -6.81 -11.10 10.30
CA ALA A 167 -5.98 -12.30 10.41
C ALA A 167 -4.50 -11.93 10.26
N GLU A 168 -4.16 -11.07 9.31
CA GLU A 168 -2.83 -10.52 9.14
C GLU A 168 -2.43 -9.65 10.33
N GLN A 169 -3.34 -8.82 10.85
CA GLN A 169 -3.09 -8.04 12.06
C GLN A 169 -2.72 -8.94 13.25
N THR A 170 -3.44 -10.05 13.42
CA THR A 170 -3.18 -11.04 14.47
C THR A 170 -1.82 -11.71 14.26
N ALA A 171 -1.50 -12.13 13.03
CA ALA A 171 -0.21 -12.74 12.70
C ALA A 171 0.96 -11.78 13.00
N MET A 172 0.86 -10.52 12.59
CA MET A 172 1.87 -9.50 12.88
C MET A 172 2.04 -9.28 14.40
N ALA A 173 0.95 -9.34 15.17
CA ALA A 173 1.02 -9.25 16.63
C ALA A 173 1.72 -10.47 17.25
N GLU A 174 1.43 -11.67 16.77
CA GLU A 174 2.07 -12.92 17.22
C GLU A 174 3.56 -12.98 16.87
N GLU A 175 3.94 -12.43 15.72
CA GLU A 175 5.35 -12.24 15.31
C GLU A 175 6.07 -11.16 16.14
N GLY A 176 5.33 -10.40 16.96
CA GLY A 176 5.88 -9.37 17.82
C GLY A 176 6.23 -8.09 17.07
N ASP A 177 5.54 -7.78 15.97
CA ASP A 177 5.83 -6.61 15.13
C ASP A 177 5.76 -5.31 15.94
N PRO A 178 6.81 -4.46 15.80
CA PRO A 178 6.91 -3.04 16.03
C PRO A 178 5.65 -2.18 16.08
N MET A 179 4.69 -2.52 15.25
CA MET A 179 3.53 -1.75 14.88
C MET A 179 2.23 -2.33 15.48
N MET A 180 2.24 -3.60 15.92
CA MET A 180 1.11 -4.28 16.56
C MET A 180 1.18 -4.42 18.08
N ALA A 181 2.35 -4.28 18.72
CA ALA A 181 2.43 -4.29 20.18
C ALA A 181 1.43 -3.32 20.86
N PRO A 182 0.79 -3.72 21.98
CA PRO A 182 -0.19 -2.91 22.69
C PRO A 182 0.44 -1.67 23.35
N GLY A 183 -0.09 -0.48 23.03
CA GLY A 183 0.36 0.86 23.49
C GLY A 183 0.78 1.76 22.30
N ASP A 184 0.40 3.03 22.15
CA ASP A 184 -0.29 4.02 22.98
C ASP A 184 -1.58 4.48 22.25
N ILE A 185 -2.75 3.98 22.68
CA ILE A 185 -4.03 4.54 22.20
C ILE A 185 -4.32 5.89 22.89
N ASP A 186 -3.55 6.26 23.94
CA ASP A 186 -3.81 7.44 24.75
C ASP A 186 -2.54 8.22 25.13
N ASP A 187 -2.04 9.07 24.22
CA ASP A 187 -1.17 10.20 24.64
C ASP A 187 -1.62 11.55 24.03
N ASP A 188 -2.62 11.55 23.13
CA ASP A 188 -3.33 12.78 22.75
C ASP A 188 -4.54 13.06 23.67
N ASN A 189 -4.89 12.12 24.54
CA ASN A 189 -5.68 12.41 25.75
C ASN A 189 -4.74 12.96 26.83
N VAL A 190 -4.03 14.05 26.52
CA VAL A 190 -3.68 15.01 27.57
C VAL A 190 -5.01 15.34 28.20
N HIS A 191 -5.21 14.89 29.44
CA HIS A 191 -6.36 15.22 30.25
C HIS A 191 -6.65 16.71 30.07
N MET A 192 -7.65 17.04 29.26
CA MET A 192 -8.33 18.33 29.35
C MET A 192 -9.12 18.23 30.64
N GLU A 193 -8.42 18.30 31.76
CA GLU A 193 -8.99 18.52 33.07
C GLU A 193 -9.70 19.86 32.95
N ILE A 194 -11.00 19.82 32.65
CA ILE A 194 -11.82 21.01 32.54
C ILE A 194 -11.74 21.66 33.92
N ASP A 195 -11.16 22.84 33.99
CA ASP A 195 -11.05 23.58 35.24
C ASP A 195 -12.46 23.93 35.75
N LEU A 196 -12.96 23.09 36.66
CA LEU A 196 -14.26 23.24 37.29
C LEU A 196 -14.23 24.26 38.45
N SER A 197 -13.09 24.88 38.74
CA SER A 197 -12.96 25.83 39.87
C SER A 197 -13.82 27.08 39.71
N ASN A 198 -14.21 27.42 38.47
CA ASN A 198 -15.09 28.54 38.13
C ASN A 198 -16.53 28.13 37.79
N LEU A 199 -16.92 26.86 37.99
CA LEU A 199 -18.33 26.49 37.88
C LEU A 199 -19.12 27.23 38.98
N PRO A 200 -20.25 27.87 38.63
CA PRO A 200 -21.12 28.44 39.64
C PRO A 200 -21.63 27.30 40.53
N GLN A 201 -21.29 27.34 41.82
CA GLN A 201 -21.87 26.40 42.77
C GLN A 201 -23.38 26.56 42.76
N ASP A 202 -24.09 25.42 42.80
CA ASP A 202 -25.55 25.34 42.80
C ASP A 202 -26.15 26.38 43.74
N LYS A 203 -26.58 27.50 43.16
CA LYS A 203 -27.58 28.34 43.80
C LYS A 203 -28.85 27.53 43.71
N GLU A 204 -29.27 27.02 44.86
CA GLU A 204 -30.56 26.39 45.10
C GLU A 204 -31.65 27.13 44.29
N VAL A 205 -31.99 26.58 43.11
CA VAL A 205 -32.99 27.18 42.24
C VAL A 205 -34.32 26.96 42.93
N ARG A 206 -34.82 28.00 43.59
CA ARG A 206 -36.21 28.01 44.06
C ARG A 206 -37.11 28.05 42.84
N VAL A 207 -37.54 26.87 42.39
CA VAL A 207 -38.62 26.73 41.42
C VAL A 207 -39.90 27.17 42.13
N GLY A 208 -40.17 28.48 42.10
CA GLY A 208 -41.40 29.06 42.59
C GLY A 208 -42.54 28.65 41.65
N GLY A 209 -43.20 27.55 41.97
CA GLY A 209 -44.47 27.18 41.34
C GLY A 209 -45.51 28.27 41.66
N LEU A 210 -46.02 28.92 40.60
CA LEU A 210 -47.24 29.71 40.71
C LEU A 210 -48.39 28.72 40.93
N GLY A 211 -48.80 28.59 42.19
CA GLY A 211 -50.08 27.99 42.52
C GLY A 211 -51.22 28.78 41.90
N ARG A 212 -51.99 28.12 41.04
CA ARG A 212 -53.44 28.26 40.90
C ARG A 212 -54.03 26.92 40.53
#